data_AF-A0A7J0AAH1-F1
#
_entry.id   AF-A0A7J0AAH1-F1
#
_cell.length_a   1.000
_cell.length_b   1.000
_cell.length_c   1.000
_cell.angle_alpha   90.00
_cell.angle_beta   90.00
_cell.angle_gamma   90.00
#
_symmetry.space_group_name_H-M   'P 1'
#
loop_
_entity.id
_entity.type
_entity.pdbx_description
1 polymer ?
#
loop_
_entity_poly.entity_id
_entity_poly.type
_entity_poly.pdbx_seq_one_letter_code
_entity_poly.pdbx_strand_id
1 'polypeptide(L)'
;MTTEQNKELNQLLEQIVGELEIPSYIMDNLQKSYETLGEVLNASDDDALKGHKVAVHYQGSIGLGTAIRPQNEDDDVDVDMICEVHSITGWTQKKLKNAVGDRLKSREIYKRLLDEEGMRCWKLRYRQNSDRVADKYHVDILPATVAGEKTWTERLNGFNMQNPEWEKLLLYITDNKRFDYATSTYIWNWLKSNPLAYRLWFEMQGRRGLGTSTKSIRASMDPFPKSTGKNILQKVVMLLKRHRDIKYGGNEDKPISCIITTLAALAYNGEPDIVSAMNGVVKRMRRYISFDGENYRVENPVNRCENFADKWAIYPNRKRIFFEWLNEIERDFGRNELLNKTYIERVKGLKASFGDTIVIRAVNKIEENMRGLQDKGSGGVIKKTGVLTTALSSSTVLSSGATFFGTDAD
;
A
#
# COMPACT_ATOMS: atom_id res chain seq x y z
N MET A 1 27.33 -12.54 -14.00
CA MET A 1 25.99 -13.11 -13.70
C MET A 1 25.80 -14.34 -14.56
N THR A 2 25.20 -15.40 -14.04
CA THR A 2 24.53 -16.38 -14.89
C THR A 2 23.05 -15.98 -14.98
N THR A 3 22.48 -16.01 -16.18
CA THR A 3 21.05 -15.72 -16.41
C THR A 3 20.14 -16.61 -15.57
N GLU A 4 20.60 -17.82 -15.27
CA GLU A 4 19.85 -18.85 -14.52
C GLU A 4 19.70 -18.50 -13.03
N GLN A 5 20.75 -18.03 -12.36
CA GLN A 5 20.66 -17.61 -10.94
C GLN A 5 19.72 -16.42 -10.76
N ASN A 6 19.72 -15.48 -11.71
CA ASN A 6 18.81 -14.33 -11.68
C ASN A 6 17.36 -14.77 -11.85
N LYS A 7 17.10 -15.67 -12.81
CA LYS A 7 15.78 -16.24 -13.06
C LYS A 7 15.22 -16.96 -11.83
N GLU A 8 16.05 -17.75 -11.16
CA GLU A 8 15.65 -18.47 -9.95
C GLU A 8 15.33 -17.53 -8.78
N LEU A 9 16.17 -16.53 -8.51
CA LEU A 9 15.88 -15.55 -7.46
C LEU A 9 14.62 -14.73 -7.80
N ASN A 10 14.45 -14.35 -9.07
CA ASN A 10 13.26 -13.62 -9.50
C ASN A 10 11.99 -14.45 -9.29
N GLN A 11 12.03 -15.75 -9.60
CA GLN A 11 10.90 -16.66 -9.36
C GLN A 11 10.59 -16.80 -7.86
N LEU A 12 11.60 -16.87 -6.99
CA LEU A 12 11.41 -16.86 -5.54
C LEU A 12 10.74 -15.57 -5.07
N LEU A 13 11.23 -14.41 -5.50
CA LEU A 13 10.66 -13.12 -5.14
C LEU A 13 9.22 -12.95 -5.64
N GLU A 14 8.91 -13.46 -6.84
CA GLU A 14 7.52 -13.49 -7.36
C GLU A 14 6.59 -14.29 -6.46
N GLN A 15 7.01 -15.48 -5.99
CA GLN A 15 6.20 -16.28 -5.07
C GLN A 15 6.07 -15.62 -3.70
N ILE A 16 7.15 -15.01 -3.18
CA ILE A 16 7.09 -14.25 -1.91
C ILE A 16 6.10 -13.09 -2.04
N VAL A 17 6.13 -12.35 -3.14
CA VAL A 17 5.16 -11.27 -3.39
C VAL A 17 3.74 -11.82 -3.39
N GLY A 18 3.49 -12.97 -4.05
CA GLY A 18 2.17 -13.61 -4.03
C GLY A 18 1.67 -13.96 -2.63
N GLU A 19 2.56 -14.36 -1.71
CA GLU A 19 2.21 -14.61 -0.30
C GLU A 19 1.91 -13.32 0.48
N LEU A 20 2.47 -12.18 0.06
CA LEU A 20 2.22 -10.86 0.65
C LEU A 20 0.92 -10.22 0.18
N GLU A 21 0.37 -10.62 -0.97
CA GLU A 21 -0.83 -10.00 -1.53
C GLU A 21 -2.06 -10.23 -0.66
N ILE A 22 -2.88 -9.19 -0.47
CA ILE A 22 -4.20 -9.34 0.13
C ILE A 22 -5.01 -10.38 -0.69
N PRO A 23 -5.56 -11.43 -0.06
CA PRO A 23 -6.35 -12.45 -0.75
C PRO A 23 -7.51 -11.85 -1.55
N SER A 24 -7.84 -12.45 -2.69
CA SER A 24 -8.90 -11.95 -3.57
C SER A 24 -10.25 -11.83 -2.85
N TYR A 25 -10.63 -12.80 -2.02
CA TYR A 25 -11.89 -12.74 -1.28
C TYR A 25 -11.96 -11.57 -0.28
N ILE A 26 -10.82 -11.13 0.27
CA ILE A 26 -10.74 -9.94 1.11
C ILE A 26 -10.90 -8.69 0.25
N MET A 27 -10.22 -8.64 -0.91
CA MET A 27 -10.40 -7.55 -1.88
C MET A 27 -11.87 -7.45 -2.33
N ASP A 28 -12.55 -8.57 -2.59
CA ASP A 28 -13.97 -8.59 -2.98
C ASP A 28 -14.86 -8.07 -1.84
N ASN A 29 -14.54 -8.37 -0.59
CA ASN A 29 -15.23 -7.81 0.58
C ASN A 29 -15.00 -6.31 0.71
N LEU A 30 -13.77 -5.84 0.50
CA LEU A 30 -13.43 -4.42 0.51
C LEU A 30 -14.18 -3.67 -0.59
N GLN A 31 -14.30 -4.26 -1.78
CA GLN A 31 -15.05 -3.69 -2.89
C GLN A 31 -16.51 -3.48 -2.53
N LYS A 32 -17.16 -4.52 -2.00
CA LYS A 32 -18.57 -4.43 -1.55
C LYS A 32 -18.76 -3.34 -0.50
N SER A 33 -17.89 -3.30 0.52
CA SER A 33 -17.97 -2.27 1.56
C SER A 33 -17.83 -0.86 0.98
N TYR A 34 -16.99 -0.66 -0.03
CA TYR A 34 -16.85 0.62 -0.71
C TYR A 34 -18.04 1.00 -1.57
N GLU A 35 -18.58 0.06 -2.34
CA GLU A 35 -19.79 0.29 -3.13
C GLU A 35 -20.94 0.73 -2.22
N THR A 36 -21.17 0.00 -1.12
CA THR A 36 -22.20 0.36 -0.12
C THR A 36 -21.91 1.70 0.57
N LEU A 37 -20.65 1.97 0.95
CA LEU A 37 -20.28 3.27 1.54
C LEU A 37 -20.51 4.42 0.56
N GLY A 38 -20.18 4.22 -0.72
CA GLY A 38 -20.42 5.18 -1.78
C GLY A 38 -21.90 5.50 -1.94
N GLU A 39 -22.76 4.47 -1.95
CA GLU A 39 -24.22 4.63 -1.99
C GLU A 39 -24.75 5.42 -0.79
N VAL A 40 -24.27 5.11 0.42
CA VAL A 40 -24.71 5.78 1.65
C VAL A 40 -24.27 7.25 1.65
N LEU A 41 -23.00 7.52 1.31
CA LEU A 41 -22.45 8.87 1.30
C LEU A 41 -23.05 9.72 0.17
N ASN A 42 -23.47 9.12 -0.94
CA ASN A 42 -24.11 9.81 -2.06
C ASN A 42 -25.66 9.80 -1.99
N ALA A 43 -26.25 9.25 -0.94
CA ALA A 43 -27.70 9.26 -0.75
C ALA A 43 -28.28 10.68 -0.70
N SER A 44 -29.54 10.85 -1.08
CA SER A 44 -30.27 12.12 -1.00
C SER A 44 -31.10 12.23 0.28
N ASP A 45 -30.53 11.80 1.40
CA ASP A 45 -31.14 11.93 2.72
C ASP A 45 -31.35 13.41 3.08
N ASP A 46 -32.34 13.70 3.93
CA ASP A 46 -32.63 15.08 4.38
C ASP A 46 -31.64 15.56 5.45
N ASP A 47 -30.40 15.79 5.02
CA ASP A 47 -29.31 16.24 5.87
C ASP A 47 -28.39 17.27 5.18
N ALA A 48 -27.28 17.61 5.82
CA ALA A 48 -26.34 18.62 5.32
C ALA A 48 -25.72 18.27 3.96
N LEU A 49 -25.65 16.99 3.55
CA LEU A 49 -25.11 16.59 2.25
C LEU A 49 -26.16 16.63 1.14
N LYS A 50 -27.44 16.87 1.45
CA LYS A 50 -28.51 16.97 0.45
C LYS A 50 -28.20 18.03 -0.60
N GLY A 51 -28.29 17.65 -1.87
CA GLY A 51 -28.01 18.53 -3.00
C GLY A 51 -26.53 18.75 -3.30
N HIS A 52 -25.62 18.21 -2.49
CA HIS A 52 -24.19 18.19 -2.80
C HIS A 52 -23.84 16.94 -3.62
N LYS A 53 -22.97 17.11 -4.62
CA LYS A 53 -22.35 15.98 -5.31
C LYS A 53 -21.31 15.36 -4.38
N VAL A 54 -21.37 14.04 -4.19
CA VAL A 54 -20.40 13.28 -3.40
C VAL A 54 -19.73 12.24 -4.28
N ALA A 55 -18.41 12.14 -4.22
CA ALA A 55 -17.64 11.10 -4.88
C ALA A 55 -16.71 10.43 -3.86
N VAL A 56 -16.62 9.10 -3.95
CA VAL A 56 -15.69 8.31 -3.14
C VAL A 56 -14.54 7.79 -3.98
N HIS A 57 -13.36 7.68 -3.38
CA HIS A 57 -12.15 7.20 -4.06
C HIS A 57 -11.22 6.46 -3.10
N TYR A 58 -10.54 5.40 -3.52
CA TYR A 58 -9.43 4.84 -2.73
C TYR A 58 -8.13 5.60 -2.92
N GLN A 59 -7.42 5.68 -1.81
CA GLN A 59 -6.04 6.14 -1.74
C GLN A 59 -5.18 5.11 -0.98
N GLY A 60 -4.00 5.54 -0.55
CA GLY A 60 -3.15 4.74 0.34
C GLY A 60 -2.66 3.45 -0.31
N SER A 61 -2.34 2.47 0.52
CA SER A 61 -1.64 1.27 0.04
C SER A 61 -2.51 0.40 -0.87
N ILE A 62 -3.82 0.33 -0.62
CA ILE A 62 -4.79 -0.35 -1.49
C ILE A 62 -4.87 0.35 -2.84
N GLY A 63 -5.09 1.67 -2.86
CA GLY A 63 -5.16 2.45 -4.10
C GLY A 63 -3.88 2.38 -4.94
N LEU A 64 -2.71 2.24 -4.30
CA LEU A 64 -1.42 2.09 -4.96
C LEU A 64 -1.13 0.64 -5.41
N GLY A 65 -1.93 -0.35 -5.01
CA GLY A 65 -1.66 -1.76 -5.25
C GLY A 65 -0.44 -2.29 -4.49
N THR A 66 -0.12 -1.70 -3.35
CA THR A 66 1.06 -2.02 -2.50
C THR A 66 0.68 -2.43 -1.08
N ALA A 67 -0.61 -2.66 -0.82
CA ALA A 67 -1.08 -3.26 0.42
C ALA A 67 -0.46 -4.67 0.55
N ILE A 68 0.02 -4.97 1.76
CA ILE A 68 0.57 -6.28 2.10
C ILE A 68 -0.22 -6.84 3.26
N ARG A 69 -0.32 -8.17 3.34
CA ARG A 69 -0.89 -8.83 4.51
C ARG A 69 -0.14 -8.40 5.76
N PRO A 70 -0.86 -8.03 6.83
CA PRO A 70 -0.22 -7.73 8.10
C PRO A 70 0.59 -8.92 8.61
N GLN A 71 1.67 -8.63 9.35
CA GLN A 71 2.54 -9.68 9.88
C GLN A 71 1.96 -10.32 11.11
N ASN A 72 1.47 -9.48 12.04
CA ASN A 72 0.85 -9.96 13.25
C ASN A 72 -0.57 -10.37 12.91
N GLU A 73 -0.99 -11.49 13.49
CA GLU A 73 -2.37 -11.94 13.39
C GLU A 73 -3.33 -11.01 14.12
N ASP A 74 -2.91 -9.90 14.72
CA ASP A 74 -3.80 -8.91 15.35
C ASP A 74 -3.87 -7.59 14.59
N ASP A 75 -3.06 -7.43 13.53
CA ASP A 75 -3.02 -6.19 12.75
C ASP A 75 -4.09 -6.24 11.63
N ASP A 76 -4.90 -5.19 11.54
CA ASP A 76 -5.95 -5.04 10.53
C ASP A 76 -5.37 -4.54 9.19
N VAL A 77 -6.06 -4.82 8.08
CA VAL A 77 -5.75 -4.20 6.78
C VAL A 77 -6.24 -2.74 6.77
N ASP A 78 -5.34 -1.80 6.55
CA ASP A 78 -5.69 -0.37 6.41
C ASP A 78 -6.25 -0.05 5.03
N VAL A 79 -7.45 0.53 5.00
CA VAL A 79 -8.15 0.94 3.78
C VAL A 79 -8.47 2.42 3.84
N ASP A 80 -7.75 3.21 3.05
CA ASP A 80 -7.95 4.64 2.98
C ASP A 80 -8.94 5.02 1.87
N MET A 81 -10.02 5.70 2.25
CA MET A 81 -11.05 6.23 1.35
C MET A 81 -11.11 7.76 1.47
N ILE A 82 -11.33 8.43 0.35
CA ILE A 82 -11.62 9.87 0.29
C ILE A 82 -13.11 10.02 0.02
N CYS A 83 -13.77 10.90 0.78
CA CYS A 83 -15.12 11.39 0.51
C CYS A 83 -15.02 12.82 0.00
N GLU A 84 -15.06 13.00 -1.32
CA GLU A 84 -15.01 14.28 -2.02
C GLU A 84 -16.41 14.89 -2.08
N VAL A 85 -16.64 15.99 -1.36
CA VAL A 85 -17.92 16.72 -1.33
C VAL A 85 -17.77 18.05 -2.07
N HIS A 86 -18.66 18.30 -3.02
CA HIS A 86 -18.62 19.48 -3.90
C HIS A 86 -19.56 20.59 -3.47
N SER A 87 -19.30 21.80 -3.97
CA SER A 87 -20.19 22.96 -3.85
C SER A 87 -20.48 23.37 -2.40
N ILE A 88 -19.51 23.20 -1.49
CA ILE A 88 -19.66 23.45 -0.06
C ILE A 88 -19.39 24.90 0.37
N THR A 89 -19.80 25.88 -0.45
CA THR A 89 -19.55 27.30 -0.20
C THR A 89 -19.98 27.71 1.22
N GLY A 90 -19.08 28.37 1.96
CA GLY A 90 -19.32 28.81 3.33
C GLY A 90 -19.21 27.72 4.40
N TRP A 91 -18.82 26.50 4.06
CA TRP A 91 -18.59 25.45 5.04
C TRP A 91 -17.22 25.59 5.69
N THR A 92 -17.13 25.21 6.96
CA THR A 92 -15.86 25.00 7.67
C THR A 92 -15.42 23.54 7.56
N GLN A 93 -14.17 23.24 7.91
CA GLN A 93 -13.67 21.86 7.95
C GLN A 93 -14.54 21.02 8.91
N LYS A 94 -14.91 21.59 10.06
CA LYS A 94 -15.81 20.95 11.02
C LYS A 94 -17.18 20.63 10.43
N LYS A 95 -17.78 21.56 9.67
CA LYS A 95 -19.08 21.31 9.03
C LYS A 95 -18.98 20.18 8.01
N LEU A 96 -17.94 20.18 7.17
CA LEU A 96 -17.71 19.09 6.20
C LEU A 96 -17.52 17.75 6.91
N LYS A 97 -16.66 17.71 7.93
CA LYS A 97 -16.38 16.47 8.66
C LYS A 97 -17.64 15.94 9.34
N ASN A 98 -18.41 16.81 10.02
CA ASN A 98 -19.66 16.43 10.66
C ASN A 98 -20.70 15.95 9.65
N ALA A 99 -20.88 16.64 8.52
CA ALA A 99 -21.84 16.23 7.50
C ALA A 99 -21.58 14.79 7.00
N VAL A 100 -20.32 14.43 6.77
CA VAL A 100 -19.93 13.05 6.42
C VAL A 100 -20.19 12.08 7.57
N GLY A 101 -19.82 12.45 8.80
CA GLY A 101 -20.00 11.61 9.97
C GLY A 101 -21.48 11.36 10.32
N ASP A 102 -22.31 12.39 10.21
CA ASP A 102 -23.74 12.33 10.49
C ASP A 102 -24.47 11.50 9.44
N ARG A 103 -24.06 11.58 8.17
CA ARG A 103 -24.55 10.68 7.11
C ARG A 103 -24.22 9.22 7.40
N LEU A 104 -23.00 8.91 7.85
CA LEU A 104 -22.65 7.55 8.27
C LEU A 104 -23.52 7.11 9.45
N LYS A 105 -23.65 7.96 10.47
CA LYS A 105 -24.45 7.70 11.67
C LYS A 105 -25.96 7.62 11.38
N SER A 106 -26.45 8.04 10.21
CA SER A 106 -27.87 7.87 9.87
C SER A 106 -28.24 6.40 9.68
N ARG A 107 -27.25 5.52 9.44
CA ARG A 107 -27.45 4.07 9.34
C ARG A 107 -26.91 3.37 10.57
N GLU A 108 -27.74 2.54 11.18
CA GLU A 108 -27.42 1.85 12.43
C GLU A 108 -26.18 0.93 12.33
N ILE A 109 -25.93 0.35 11.15
CA ILE A 109 -24.74 -0.46 10.92
C ILE A 109 -23.44 0.33 11.09
N TYR A 110 -23.34 1.55 10.54
CA TYR A 110 -22.11 2.33 10.65
C TYR A 110 -21.95 2.96 12.02
N LYS A 111 -23.04 3.27 12.74
CA LYS A 111 -22.92 3.67 14.16
C LYS A 111 -22.16 2.64 14.98
N ARG A 112 -22.41 1.35 14.75
CA ARG A 112 -21.72 0.25 15.44
C ARG A 112 -20.28 0.03 14.97
N LEU A 113 -19.99 0.35 13.71
CA LEU A 113 -18.65 0.18 13.13
C LEU A 113 -17.73 1.37 13.41
N LEU A 114 -18.29 2.55 13.71
CA LEU A 114 -17.53 3.76 13.98
C LEU A 114 -16.64 3.61 15.21
N ASP A 115 -15.38 3.96 15.03
CA ASP A 115 -14.37 4.08 16.07
C ASP A 115 -14.19 5.54 16.50
N GLU A 116 -13.26 5.79 17.41
CA GLU A 116 -12.84 7.14 17.78
C GLU A 116 -12.49 7.98 16.54
N GLU A 117 -12.99 9.22 16.53
CA GLU A 117 -12.78 10.16 15.43
C GLU A 117 -11.28 10.42 15.24
N GLY A 118 -10.75 10.03 14.08
CA GLY A 118 -9.38 10.31 13.70
C GLY A 118 -9.13 11.80 13.49
N MET A 119 -7.88 12.23 13.43
CA MET A 119 -7.54 13.65 13.23
C MET A 119 -8.18 14.23 11.94
N ARG A 120 -8.09 13.48 10.84
CA ARG A 120 -8.54 13.90 9.51
C ARG A 120 -9.70 13.08 8.96
N CYS A 121 -9.91 11.88 9.50
CA CYS A 121 -10.84 10.89 8.96
C CYS A 121 -11.87 10.44 9.99
N TRP A 122 -12.95 9.82 9.51
CA TRP A 122 -13.78 8.90 10.27
C TRP A 122 -13.25 7.49 10.10
N LYS A 123 -13.25 6.70 11.17
CA LYS A 123 -12.69 5.34 11.16
C LYS A 123 -13.79 4.32 11.36
N LEU A 124 -13.82 3.28 10.53
CA LEU A 124 -14.74 2.16 10.65
C LEU A 124 -13.95 0.87 10.89
N ARG A 125 -14.32 0.08 11.90
CA ARG A 125 -13.72 -1.23 12.16
C ARG A 125 -14.63 -2.35 11.67
N TYR A 126 -14.24 -3.02 10.60
CA TYR A 126 -15.01 -4.12 10.04
C TYR A 126 -14.59 -5.47 10.63
N ARG A 127 -15.57 -6.37 10.71
CA ARG A 127 -15.36 -7.80 11.00
C ARG A 127 -14.59 -8.08 12.30
N GLN A 128 -14.69 -7.21 13.29
CA GLN A 128 -13.97 -7.32 14.56
C GLN A 128 -14.32 -8.60 15.34
N ASN A 129 -15.52 -9.15 15.13
CA ASN A 129 -15.96 -10.41 15.71
C ASN A 129 -15.62 -11.65 14.85
N SER A 130 -14.80 -11.52 13.81
CA SER A 130 -14.40 -12.66 12.98
C SER A 130 -13.37 -13.52 13.72
N ASP A 131 -13.57 -14.84 13.70
CA ASP A 131 -12.59 -15.83 14.20
C ASP A 131 -11.30 -15.85 13.35
N ARG A 132 -11.40 -15.36 12.11
CA ARG A 132 -10.25 -15.19 11.22
C ARG A 132 -9.78 -13.76 11.27
N VAL A 133 -8.65 -13.52 11.91
CA VAL A 133 -8.16 -12.15 12.02
C VAL A 133 -7.74 -11.55 10.68
N ALA A 134 -7.31 -12.37 9.73
CA ALA A 134 -7.07 -11.92 8.36
C ALA A 134 -8.30 -11.22 7.71
N ASP A 135 -9.51 -11.46 8.21
CA ASP A 135 -10.73 -10.83 7.71
C ASP A 135 -10.98 -9.42 8.29
N LYS A 136 -10.23 -9.01 9.33
CA LYS A 136 -10.39 -7.71 9.97
C LYS A 136 -9.69 -6.61 9.15
N TYR A 137 -10.37 -5.47 9.03
CA TYR A 137 -9.84 -4.31 8.33
C TYR A 137 -10.46 -3.02 8.85
N HIS A 138 -9.69 -1.93 8.75
CA HIS A 138 -10.14 -0.58 9.06
C HIS A 138 -10.38 0.20 7.78
N VAL A 139 -11.46 0.98 7.75
CA VAL A 139 -11.72 1.95 6.67
C VAL A 139 -11.63 3.35 7.23
N ASP A 140 -10.62 4.09 6.77
CA ASP A 140 -10.39 5.50 7.10
C ASP A 140 -11.02 6.39 6.01
N ILE A 141 -12.12 7.06 6.34
CA ILE A 141 -12.88 7.92 5.44
C ILE A 141 -12.43 9.37 5.66
N LEU A 142 -11.66 9.91 4.73
CA LEU A 142 -11.15 11.29 4.74
C LEU A 142 -12.12 12.23 4.02
N PRO A 143 -12.82 13.13 4.72
CA PRO A 143 -13.61 14.17 4.07
C PRO A 143 -12.68 15.18 3.39
N ALA A 144 -13.00 15.46 2.13
CA ALA A 144 -12.25 16.36 1.27
C ALA A 144 -13.19 17.19 0.40
N THR A 145 -12.68 18.30 -0.10
CA THR A 145 -13.38 19.14 -1.07
C THR A 145 -12.42 19.70 -2.11
N VAL A 146 -12.97 20.41 -3.08
CA VAL A 146 -12.27 21.06 -4.19
C VAL A 146 -12.77 22.48 -4.37
N ALA A 147 -11.96 23.33 -4.99
CA ALA A 147 -12.33 24.73 -5.25
C ALA A 147 -13.34 24.92 -6.40
N GLY A 148 -13.89 23.85 -6.98
CA GLY A 148 -14.81 23.94 -8.12
C GLY A 148 -15.81 22.80 -8.19
N GLU A 149 -16.63 22.80 -9.24
CA GLU A 149 -17.76 21.85 -9.38
C GLU A 149 -17.36 20.48 -9.96
N LYS A 150 -16.21 20.43 -10.65
CA LYS A 150 -15.72 19.21 -11.29
C LYS A 150 -15.15 18.24 -10.26
N THR A 151 -15.56 16.98 -10.34
CA THR A 151 -14.95 15.88 -9.56
C THR A 151 -13.49 15.70 -9.91
N TRP A 152 -12.76 15.02 -9.04
CA TRP A 152 -11.41 14.61 -9.35
C TRP A 152 -11.32 13.84 -10.69
N THR A 153 -12.24 12.91 -10.96
CA THR A 153 -12.30 12.15 -12.22
C THR A 153 -12.55 13.04 -13.43
N GLU A 154 -13.44 14.02 -13.34
CA GLU A 154 -13.69 14.99 -14.42
C GLU A 154 -12.48 15.87 -14.69
N ARG A 155 -11.74 16.27 -13.65
CA ARG A 155 -10.47 17.02 -13.80
C ARG A 155 -9.37 16.16 -14.41
N LEU A 156 -9.30 14.87 -14.08
CA LEU A 156 -8.34 13.93 -14.67
C LEU A 156 -8.51 13.76 -16.19
N ASN A 157 -9.76 13.81 -16.69
CA ASN A 157 -10.03 13.67 -18.13
C ASN A 157 -9.33 14.73 -18.97
N GLY A 158 -9.26 15.98 -18.48
CA GLY A 158 -8.55 17.09 -19.11
C GLY A 158 -7.08 17.24 -18.70
N PHE A 159 -6.55 16.36 -17.85
CA PHE A 159 -5.22 16.49 -17.28
C PHE A 159 -4.12 16.09 -18.28
N ASN A 160 -3.15 16.98 -18.49
CA ASN A 160 -1.98 16.73 -19.33
C ASN A 160 -0.95 15.91 -18.53
N MET A 161 -0.80 14.62 -18.83
CA MET A 161 0.14 13.74 -18.14
C MET A 161 1.58 13.90 -18.63
N GLN A 162 1.82 14.50 -19.80
CA GLN A 162 3.16 14.77 -20.32
C GLN A 162 3.80 15.97 -19.63
N ASN A 163 2.99 16.98 -19.30
CA ASN A 163 3.40 18.15 -18.52
C ASN A 163 2.42 18.37 -17.36
N PRO A 164 2.54 17.58 -16.28
CA PRO A 164 1.54 17.54 -15.22
C PRO A 164 1.59 18.79 -14.33
N GLU A 165 0.49 19.54 -14.34
CA GLU A 165 0.23 20.66 -13.40
C GLU A 165 -0.57 20.14 -12.20
N TRP A 166 0.10 19.47 -11.27
CA TRP A 166 -0.54 18.72 -10.17
C TRP A 166 -1.53 19.52 -9.33
N GLU A 167 -1.34 20.84 -9.20
CA GLU A 167 -2.24 21.75 -8.49
C GLU A 167 -3.68 21.72 -9.03
N LYS A 168 -3.87 21.39 -10.31
CA LYS A 168 -5.20 21.24 -10.92
C LYS A 168 -6.01 20.08 -10.32
N LEU A 169 -5.33 19.09 -9.74
CA LEU A 169 -5.94 17.91 -9.10
C LEU A 169 -6.01 18.01 -7.58
N LEU A 170 -5.56 19.13 -6.99
CA LEU A 170 -5.47 19.33 -5.55
C LEU A 170 -6.82 19.10 -4.84
N LEU A 171 -6.75 18.54 -3.64
CA LEU A 171 -7.85 18.41 -2.69
C LEU A 171 -7.56 19.24 -1.43
N TYR A 172 -8.63 19.72 -0.81
CA TYR A 172 -8.61 20.36 0.50
C TYR A 172 -9.20 19.39 1.51
N ILE A 173 -8.42 19.01 2.51
CA ILE A 173 -8.78 17.94 3.45
C ILE A 173 -9.04 18.50 4.84
N THR A 174 -9.87 17.81 5.61
CA THR A 174 -10.14 18.19 7.01
C THR A 174 -8.97 17.84 7.94
N ASP A 175 -8.75 18.68 8.95
CA ASP A 175 -7.79 18.42 10.03
C ASP A 175 -8.30 19.06 11.33
N ASN A 176 -8.78 18.22 12.27
CA ASN A 176 -9.40 18.67 13.51
C ASN A 176 -8.42 19.23 14.55
N LYS A 177 -7.11 19.22 14.27
CA LYS A 177 -6.08 19.83 15.13
C LYS A 177 -5.71 21.24 14.70
N ARG A 178 -6.23 21.73 13.57
CA ARG A 178 -6.01 23.11 13.13
C ARG A 178 -6.76 24.11 14.00
N PHE A 179 -6.13 25.24 14.28
CA PHE A 179 -6.71 26.34 15.06
C PHE A 179 -7.99 26.92 14.40
N ASP A 180 -8.09 26.85 13.07
CA ASP A 180 -9.19 27.40 12.28
C ASP A 180 -10.24 26.36 11.84
N TYR A 181 -10.15 25.13 12.36
CA TYR A 181 -11.00 23.98 11.98
C TYR A 181 -12.51 24.27 12.02
N ALA A 182 -12.95 24.99 13.07
CA ALA A 182 -14.37 25.27 13.30
C ALA A 182 -14.82 26.64 12.77
N THR A 183 -13.91 27.50 12.32
CA THR A 183 -14.19 28.93 12.08
C THR A 183 -13.91 29.38 10.65
N SER A 184 -12.88 28.84 9.99
CA SER A 184 -12.52 29.25 8.63
C SER A 184 -13.43 28.62 7.58
N THR A 185 -14.11 29.48 6.82
CA THR A 185 -14.91 29.11 5.64
C THR A 185 -14.13 29.24 4.33
N TYR A 186 -12.88 29.69 4.41
CA TYR A 186 -12.00 29.89 3.28
C TYR A 186 -11.25 28.59 2.98
N ILE A 187 -11.73 27.83 2.01
CA ILE A 187 -11.18 26.50 1.66
C ILE A 187 -9.69 26.53 1.32
N TRP A 188 -9.17 27.64 0.74
CA TRP A 188 -7.76 27.79 0.39
C TRP A 188 -6.83 27.82 1.60
N ASN A 189 -7.35 28.12 2.79
CA ASN A 189 -6.60 28.06 4.03
C ASN A 189 -6.49 26.63 4.56
N TRP A 190 -7.34 25.70 4.12
CA TRP A 190 -7.36 24.32 4.60
C TRP A 190 -6.08 23.57 4.21
N LEU A 191 -5.86 22.41 4.84
CA LEU A 191 -4.71 21.58 4.49
C LEU A 191 -4.86 21.08 3.04
N LYS A 192 -3.86 21.39 2.22
CA LYS A 192 -3.77 20.99 0.82
C LYS A 192 -3.10 19.62 0.75
N SER A 193 -3.78 18.64 0.17
CA SER A 193 -3.20 17.32 -0.07
C SER A 193 -3.64 16.79 -1.43
N ASN A 194 -2.86 15.89 -2.03
CA ASN A 194 -3.15 15.37 -3.36
C ASN A 194 -2.96 13.85 -3.48
N PRO A 195 -3.62 13.06 -2.61
CA PRO A 195 -3.43 11.61 -2.55
C PRO A 195 -3.80 10.87 -3.86
N LEU A 196 -4.83 11.33 -4.56
CA LEU A 196 -5.24 10.74 -5.84
C LEU A 196 -4.25 11.08 -6.97
N ALA A 197 -3.71 12.31 -7.00
CA ALA A 197 -2.62 12.60 -7.92
C ALA A 197 -1.33 11.85 -7.55
N TYR A 198 -1.06 11.63 -6.26
CA TYR A 198 0.07 10.81 -5.83
C TYR A 198 -0.08 9.37 -6.36
N ARG A 199 -1.29 8.80 -6.30
CA ARG A 199 -1.60 7.51 -6.92
C ARG A 199 -1.35 7.54 -8.44
N LEU A 200 -1.82 8.57 -9.13
CA LEU A 200 -1.57 8.75 -10.57
C LEU A 200 -0.07 8.84 -10.88
N TRP A 201 0.68 9.65 -10.14
CA TRP A 201 2.13 9.80 -10.29
C TRP A 201 2.85 8.47 -10.07
N PHE A 202 2.48 7.72 -9.04
CA PHE A 202 3.07 6.42 -8.74
C PHE A 202 2.81 5.42 -9.87
N GLU A 203 1.58 5.40 -10.41
CA GLU A 203 1.23 4.58 -11.57
C GLU A 203 2.07 4.97 -12.81
N MET A 204 2.29 6.26 -13.04
CA MET A 204 3.19 6.74 -14.10
C MET A 204 4.64 6.27 -13.88
N GLN A 205 5.14 6.27 -12.64
CA GLN A 205 6.48 5.74 -12.35
C GLN A 205 6.57 4.23 -12.61
N GLY A 206 5.56 3.46 -12.19
CA GLY A 206 5.54 2.01 -12.36
C GLY A 206 5.50 1.56 -13.83
N ARG A 207 5.06 2.45 -14.73
CA ARG A 207 5.01 2.22 -16.18
C ARG A 207 6.13 2.90 -16.95
N ARG A 208 7.09 3.51 -16.27
CA ARG A 208 8.24 4.15 -16.89
C ARG A 208 8.99 3.14 -17.77
N GLY A 209 9.35 3.56 -18.99
CA GLY A 209 10.01 2.69 -19.97
C GLY A 209 9.07 1.74 -20.72
N LEU A 210 7.82 1.59 -20.28
CA LEU A 210 6.77 0.93 -21.05
C LEU A 210 6.12 1.99 -21.95
N GLY A 211 5.94 1.72 -23.23
CA GLY A 211 5.24 2.60 -24.18
C GLY A 211 3.72 2.71 -23.91
N THR A 212 3.33 2.88 -22.64
CA THR A 212 1.95 2.85 -22.18
C THR A 212 1.23 4.14 -22.58
N SER A 213 0.05 4.01 -23.17
CA SER A 213 -0.81 5.15 -23.47
C SER A 213 -1.39 5.79 -22.18
N THR A 214 -1.59 7.11 -22.22
CA THR A 214 -2.28 7.85 -21.13
C THR A 214 -3.70 7.34 -20.88
N LYS A 215 -4.36 6.79 -21.91
CA LYS A 215 -5.68 6.15 -21.78
C LYS A 215 -5.63 4.95 -20.84
N SER A 216 -4.60 4.11 -20.92
CA SER A 216 -4.44 2.97 -20.02
C SER A 216 -4.16 3.41 -18.59
N ILE A 217 -3.38 4.49 -18.39
CA ILE A 217 -3.11 5.04 -17.05
C ILE A 217 -4.40 5.61 -16.43
N ARG A 218 -5.24 6.30 -17.21
CA ARG A 218 -6.55 6.76 -16.71
C ARG A 218 -7.46 5.61 -16.31
N ALA A 219 -7.51 4.53 -17.10
CA ALA A 219 -8.29 3.35 -16.77
C ALA A 219 -7.83 2.67 -15.46
N SER A 220 -6.53 2.68 -15.13
CA SER A 220 -6.05 2.15 -13.84
C SER A 220 -6.38 3.04 -12.63
N MET A 221 -6.85 4.27 -12.85
CA MET A 221 -7.38 5.13 -11.80
C MET A 221 -8.83 4.80 -11.46
N ASP A 222 -9.32 3.62 -11.87
CA ASP A 222 -10.64 3.12 -11.52
C ASP A 222 -10.91 3.23 -10.01
N PRO A 223 -12.18 3.47 -9.62
CA PRO A 223 -12.55 3.74 -8.25
C PRO A 223 -12.33 2.55 -7.32
N PHE A 224 -12.13 1.32 -7.83
CA PHE A 224 -11.66 0.16 -7.06
C PHE A 224 -10.51 -0.55 -7.81
N PRO A 225 -9.30 -0.70 -7.21
CA PRO A 225 -8.18 -1.36 -7.87
C PRO A 225 -8.39 -2.87 -7.97
N LYS A 226 -8.17 -3.46 -9.16
CA LYS A 226 -8.20 -4.91 -9.35
C LYS A 226 -7.06 -5.58 -8.57
N SER A 227 -7.30 -6.77 -8.04
CA SER A 227 -6.30 -7.54 -7.28
C SER A 227 -5.14 -8.06 -8.15
N THR A 228 -5.34 -8.18 -9.46
CA THR A 228 -4.42 -8.82 -10.41
C THR A 228 -3.55 -7.83 -11.18
N GLY A 229 -2.37 -8.29 -11.62
CA GLY A 229 -1.54 -7.55 -12.59
C GLY A 229 -0.63 -6.47 -12.02
N LYS A 230 -0.04 -6.69 -10.84
CA LYS A 230 0.91 -5.73 -10.24
C LYS A 230 2.15 -5.53 -11.10
N ASN A 231 2.53 -4.27 -11.30
CA ASN A 231 3.77 -3.90 -11.97
C ASN A 231 4.99 -4.13 -11.05
N ILE A 232 6.19 -4.13 -11.62
CA ILE A 232 7.43 -4.45 -10.90
C ILE A 232 7.70 -3.48 -9.74
N LEU A 233 7.42 -2.17 -9.92
CA LEU A 233 7.57 -1.18 -8.87
C LEU A 233 6.66 -1.50 -7.66
N GLN A 234 5.40 -1.87 -7.89
CA GLN A 234 4.49 -2.28 -6.82
C GLN A 234 5.05 -3.47 -6.04
N LYS A 235 5.58 -4.48 -6.74
CA LYS A 235 6.19 -5.67 -6.11
C LYS A 235 7.41 -5.31 -5.27
N VAL A 236 8.28 -4.43 -5.76
CA VAL A 236 9.44 -3.92 -5.01
C VAL A 236 9.00 -3.18 -3.76
N VAL A 237 8.00 -2.29 -3.86
CA VAL A 237 7.48 -1.56 -2.68
C VAL A 237 6.91 -2.52 -1.65
N MET A 238 6.17 -3.56 -2.06
CA MET A 238 5.66 -4.58 -1.15
C MET A 238 6.79 -5.31 -0.41
N LEU A 239 7.86 -5.70 -1.11
CA LEU A 239 9.03 -6.32 -0.50
C LEU A 239 9.74 -5.39 0.49
N LEU A 240 9.91 -4.11 0.14
CA LEU A 240 10.53 -3.12 1.03
C LEU A 240 9.70 -2.89 2.30
N LYS A 241 8.37 -2.80 2.16
CA LYS A 241 7.44 -2.72 3.31
C LYS A 241 7.54 -3.98 4.18
N ARG A 242 7.56 -5.16 3.56
CA ARG A 242 7.71 -6.41 4.31
C ARG A 242 9.02 -6.47 5.07
N HIS A 243 10.14 -6.09 4.45
CA HIS A 243 11.43 -6.02 5.12
C HIS A 243 11.40 -5.10 6.34
N ARG A 244 10.72 -3.95 6.21
CA ARG A 244 10.48 -3.03 7.32
C ARG A 244 9.68 -3.70 8.44
N ASP A 245 8.59 -4.39 8.10
CA ASP A 245 7.70 -5.01 9.08
C ASP A 245 8.36 -6.18 9.83
N ILE A 246 9.19 -7.00 9.15
CA ILE A 246 9.91 -8.10 9.82
C ILE A 246 10.73 -7.63 11.02
N LYS A 247 11.36 -6.46 10.91
CA LYS A 247 12.22 -5.93 11.96
C LYS A 247 11.52 -4.96 12.90
N TYR A 248 10.58 -4.18 12.38
CA TYR A 248 10.01 -3.04 13.09
C TYR A 248 8.47 -3.06 13.17
N GLY A 249 7.82 -4.18 12.86
CA GLY A 249 6.36 -4.29 12.72
C GLY A 249 5.57 -3.71 13.90
N GLY A 250 5.99 -4.00 15.14
CA GLY A 250 5.39 -3.47 16.38
C GLY A 250 6.05 -2.20 16.94
N ASN A 251 6.94 -1.54 16.20
CA ASN A 251 7.60 -0.31 16.64
C ASN A 251 6.83 0.92 16.13
N GLU A 252 6.37 1.79 17.03
CA GLU A 252 5.64 3.02 16.67
C GLU A 252 6.47 4.01 15.84
N ASP A 253 7.80 3.95 15.95
CA ASP A 253 8.75 4.78 15.20
C ASP A 253 9.24 4.12 13.91
N LYS A 254 8.62 3.01 13.49
CA LYS A 254 9.00 2.31 12.26
C LYS A 254 8.96 3.24 11.04
N PRO A 255 9.84 3.04 10.05
CA PRO A 255 9.85 3.81 8.80
C PRO A 255 8.46 3.87 8.19
N ILE A 256 7.87 5.04 7.94
CA ILE A 256 6.49 5.10 7.43
C ILE A 256 6.41 4.64 5.97
N SER A 257 5.31 3.98 5.61
CA SER A 257 5.11 3.41 4.27
C SER A 257 5.20 4.46 3.17
N CYS A 258 4.69 5.68 3.41
CA CYS A 258 4.71 6.77 2.44
C CYS A 258 6.15 7.17 2.01
N ILE A 259 7.09 7.24 2.96
CA ILE A 259 8.50 7.53 2.66
C ILE A 259 9.11 6.40 1.83
N ILE A 260 8.90 5.14 2.24
CA ILE A 260 9.42 3.96 1.51
C ILE A 260 8.92 3.97 0.06
N THR A 261 7.61 4.11 -0.13
CA THR A 261 6.98 4.10 -1.45
C THR A 261 7.46 5.25 -2.32
N THR A 262 7.55 6.46 -1.77
CA THR A 262 7.98 7.66 -2.51
C THR A 262 9.42 7.51 -2.99
N LEU A 263 10.33 7.14 -2.10
CA LEU A 263 11.75 6.98 -2.43
C LEU A 263 11.96 5.81 -3.41
N ALA A 264 11.23 4.71 -3.26
CA ALA A 264 11.28 3.59 -4.20
C ALA A 264 10.83 3.98 -5.61
N ALA A 265 9.71 4.69 -5.72
CA ALA A 265 9.17 5.16 -6.99
C ALA A 265 10.06 6.20 -7.68
N LEU A 266 10.66 7.14 -6.91
CA LEU A 266 11.65 8.07 -7.44
C LEU A 266 12.92 7.36 -7.93
N ALA A 267 13.32 6.27 -7.27
CA ALA A 267 14.51 5.50 -7.60
C ALA A 267 14.32 4.52 -8.75
N TYR A 268 13.09 4.11 -9.05
CA TYR A 268 12.79 3.11 -10.07
C TYR A 268 13.02 3.65 -11.49
N ASN A 269 13.62 2.83 -12.35
CA ASN A 269 14.03 3.25 -13.70
C ASN A 269 13.41 2.40 -14.81
N GLY A 270 12.36 1.63 -14.51
CA GLY A 270 11.71 0.75 -15.49
C GLY A 270 12.43 -0.57 -15.68
N GLU A 271 13.08 -1.09 -14.64
CA GLU A 271 13.77 -2.39 -14.69
C GLU A 271 12.83 -3.54 -15.09
N PRO A 272 13.35 -4.56 -15.81
CA PRO A 272 12.53 -5.59 -16.44
C PRO A 272 12.09 -6.73 -15.50
N ASP A 273 12.68 -6.85 -14.31
CA ASP A 273 12.38 -7.90 -13.34
C ASP A 273 12.56 -7.41 -11.89
N ILE A 274 12.07 -8.20 -10.91
CA ILE A 274 12.08 -7.80 -9.50
C ILE A 274 13.50 -7.71 -8.96
N VAL A 275 14.41 -8.60 -9.37
CA VAL A 275 15.78 -8.61 -8.85
C VAL A 275 16.53 -7.36 -9.29
N SER A 276 16.50 -7.05 -10.59
CA SER A 276 17.14 -5.84 -11.13
C SER A 276 16.49 -4.56 -10.57
N ALA A 277 15.16 -4.52 -10.46
CA ALA A 277 14.45 -3.41 -9.86
C ALA A 277 14.78 -3.19 -8.39
N MET A 278 14.74 -4.25 -7.57
CA MET A 278 15.07 -4.20 -6.15
C MET A 278 16.50 -3.69 -5.96
N ASN A 279 17.48 -4.25 -6.68
CA ASN A 279 18.88 -3.82 -6.61
C ASN A 279 19.06 -2.35 -7.02
N GLY A 280 18.43 -1.94 -8.13
CA GLY A 280 18.51 -0.58 -8.63
C GLY A 280 17.90 0.44 -7.67
N VAL A 281 16.69 0.15 -7.18
CA VAL A 281 15.95 0.99 -6.24
C VAL A 281 16.74 1.22 -4.97
N VAL A 282 17.18 0.16 -4.28
CA VAL A 282 17.88 0.32 -2.99
C VAL A 282 19.21 1.08 -3.14
N LYS A 283 19.92 0.92 -4.27
CA LYS A 283 21.15 1.68 -4.56
C LYS A 283 20.93 3.18 -4.75
N ARG A 284 19.73 3.60 -5.16
CA ARG A 284 19.45 4.98 -5.57
C ARG A 284 18.53 5.72 -4.60
N MET A 285 17.66 5.03 -3.86
CA MET A 285 16.58 5.64 -3.09
C MET A 285 17.07 6.65 -2.04
N ARG A 286 18.23 6.41 -1.43
CA ARG A 286 18.87 7.36 -0.50
C ARG A 286 19.10 8.75 -1.09
N ARG A 287 19.36 8.86 -2.40
CA ARG A 287 19.67 10.12 -3.10
C ARG A 287 18.49 11.08 -3.16
N TYR A 288 17.27 10.60 -2.90
CA TYR A 288 16.06 11.40 -2.90
C TYR A 288 15.68 11.91 -1.51
N ILE A 289 16.56 11.71 -0.52
CA ILE A 289 16.46 12.34 0.79
C ILE A 289 17.38 13.56 0.76
N SER A 290 16.82 14.76 0.89
CA SER A 290 17.60 15.99 0.96
C SER A 290 17.64 16.53 2.40
N PHE A 291 18.52 17.51 2.62
CA PHE A 291 18.65 18.25 3.87
C PHE A 291 18.75 19.73 3.50
N ASP A 292 17.85 20.55 4.03
CA ASP A 292 17.77 21.99 3.69
C ASP A 292 18.65 22.88 4.60
N GLY A 293 19.49 22.28 5.44
CA GLY A 293 20.31 22.97 6.45
C GLY A 293 19.76 22.82 7.86
N GLU A 294 18.45 22.56 7.99
CA GLU A 294 17.77 22.42 9.28
C GLU A 294 17.04 21.07 9.39
N ASN A 295 16.31 20.69 8.34
CA ASN A 295 15.43 19.54 8.33
C ASN A 295 15.71 18.60 7.15
N TYR A 296 15.53 17.30 7.41
CA TYR A 296 15.49 16.30 6.33
C TYR A 296 14.19 16.42 5.55
N ARG A 297 14.27 16.25 4.24
CA ARG A 297 13.11 16.33 3.35
C ARG A 297 12.98 15.10 2.48
N VAL A 298 11.74 14.60 2.43
CA VAL A 298 11.24 13.68 1.41
C VAL A 298 9.97 14.31 0.88
N GLU A 299 10.11 15.06 -0.21
CA GLU A 299 9.02 15.87 -0.76
C GLU A 299 7.97 15.01 -1.46
N ASN A 300 6.70 15.38 -1.31
CA ASN A 300 5.64 14.80 -2.12
C ASN A 300 5.82 15.27 -3.58
N PRO A 301 6.02 14.36 -4.55
CA PRO A 301 6.27 14.70 -5.96
C PRO A 301 5.12 15.45 -6.64
N VAL A 302 3.90 15.34 -6.09
CA VAL A 302 2.71 16.03 -6.60
C VAL A 302 2.29 17.24 -5.76
N ASN A 303 3.01 17.52 -4.67
CA ASN A 303 2.83 18.69 -3.82
C ASN A 303 4.12 18.98 -3.03
N ARG A 304 5.07 19.71 -3.63
CA ARG A 304 6.41 19.91 -3.04
C ARG A 304 6.43 20.66 -1.69
N CYS A 305 5.31 21.31 -1.33
CA CYS A 305 5.16 21.92 -0.02
C CYS A 305 5.01 20.87 1.11
N GLU A 306 4.58 19.65 0.79
CA GLU A 306 4.42 18.56 1.74
C GLU A 306 5.73 17.76 1.87
N ASN A 307 6.24 17.68 3.11
CA ASN A 307 7.42 16.89 3.46
C ASN A 307 7.00 15.67 4.28
N PHE A 308 7.19 14.46 3.75
CA PHE A 308 6.84 13.23 4.46
C PHE A 308 7.79 12.91 5.64
N ALA A 309 8.94 13.59 5.71
CA ALA A 309 9.90 13.48 6.82
C ALA A 309 9.73 14.60 7.87
N ASP A 310 8.67 15.41 7.80
CA ASP A 310 8.40 16.53 8.71
C ASP A 310 8.50 16.15 10.20
N LYS A 311 7.99 14.96 10.56
CA LYS A 311 7.99 14.46 11.93
C LYS A 311 9.36 14.01 12.44
N TRP A 312 10.40 13.95 11.62
CA TRP A 312 11.73 13.53 12.07
C TRP A 312 12.42 14.55 12.97
N ALA A 313 12.09 15.84 12.85
CA ALA A 313 12.58 16.88 13.75
C ALA A 313 11.94 16.76 15.14
N ILE A 314 10.65 16.41 15.18
CA ILE A 314 9.87 16.25 16.41
C ILE A 314 10.19 14.92 17.10
N TYR A 315 10.39 13.85 16.31
CA TYR A 315 10.67 12.50 16.79
C TYR A 315 11.99 11.97 16.17
N PRO A 316 13.16 12.36 16.70
CA PRO A 316 14.46 11.99 16.13
C PRO A 316 14.71 10.48 16.02
N ASN A 317 14.04 9.69 16.86
CA ASN A 317 14.14 8.23 16.82
C ASN A 317 13.61 7.64 15.50
N ARG A 318 12.56 8.23 14.91
CA ARG A 318 12.03 7.83 13.58
C ARG A 318 13.07 7.97 12.48
N LYS A 319 13.83 9.07 12.51
CA LYS A 319 14.95 9.30 11.59
C LYS A 319 16.03 8.23 11.78
N ARG A 320 16.45 7.98 13.03
CA ARG A 320 17.47 7.00 13.35
C ARG A 320 17.09 5.61 12.84
N ILE A 321 15.90 5.13 13.20
CA ILE A 321 15.36 3.83 12.77
C ILE A 321 15.22 3.76 11.25
N PHE A 322 14.79 4.85 10.60
CA PHE A 322 14.72 4.91 9.14
C PHE A 322 16.09 4.67 8.48
N PHE A 323 17.13 5.36 8.94
CA PHE A 323 18.46 5.19 8.36
C PHE A 323 19.09 3.84 8.71
N GLU A 324 18.80 3.27 9.88
CA GLU A 324 19.19 1.90 10.23
C GLU A 324 18.56 0.88 9.26
N TRP A 325 17.24 0.95 9.08
CA TRP A 325 16.53 0.13 8.10
C TRP A 325 17.08 0.31 6.67
N LEU A 326 17.36 1.56 6.26
CA LEU A 326 17.89 1.86 4.93
C LEU A 326 19.29 1.26 4.73
N ASN A 327 20.18 1.35 5.72
CA ASN A 327 21.51 0.73 5.67
C ASN A 327 21.41 -0.79 5.51
N GLU A 328 20.47 -1.42 6.20
CA GLU A 328 20.28 -2.87 6.17
C GLU A 328 19.75 -3.34 4.82
N ILE A 329 18.69 -2.71 4.29
CA ILE A 329 18.15 -3.11 2.99
C ILE A 329 19.16 -2.88 1.85
N GLU A 330 19.98 -1.83 1.95
CA GLU A 330 21.08 -1.56 1.01
C GLU A 330 22.17 -2.64 1.07
N ARG A 331 22.48 -3.16 2.26
CA ARG A 331 23.42 -4.28 2.41
C ARG A 331 22.82 -5.57 1.83
N ASP A 332 21.60 -5.89 2.23
CA ASP A 332 20.96 -7.17 1.91
C ASP A 332 20.66 -7.30 0.41
N PHE A 333 20.24 -6.22 -0.26
CA PHE A 333 19.82 -6.24 -1.67
C PHE A 333 20.64 -5.34 -2.61
N GLY A 334 21.34 -4.32 -2.10
CA GLY A 334 22.10 -3.39 -2.93
C GLY A 334 23.44 -3.94 -3.41
N ARG A 335 24.03 -4.89 -2.69
CA ARG A 335 25.34 -5.48 -3.06
C ARG A 335 25.24 -6.79 -3.83
N ASN A 336 24.04 -7.22 -4.24
CA ASN A 336 23.81 -8.51 -4.88
C ASN A 336 24.33 -9.70 -4.05
N GLU A 337 24.43 -9.56 -2.72
CA GLU A 337 25.00 -10.59 -1.84
C GLU A 337 24.22 -11.91 -1.91
N LEU A 338 22.92 -11.86 -2.19
CA LEU A 338 22.09 -13.05 -2.38
C LEU A 338 22.39 -13.76 -3.71
N LEU A 339 22.83 -13.06 -4.76
CA LEU A 339 23.04 -13.68 -6.07
C LEU A 339 24.28 -14.58 -6.12
N ASN A 340 25.33 -14.24 -5.37
CA ASN A 340 26.58 -15.00 -5.33
C ASN A 340 26.54 -16.18 -4.35
N LYS A 341 25.43 -16.34 -3.63
CA LYS A 341 25.21 -17.40 -2.65
C LYS A 341 24.64 -18.66 -3.29
N THR A 342 24.84 -19.80 -2.64
CA THR A 342 24.15 -21.05 -2.99
C THR A 342 22.63 -20.89 -2.84
N TYR A 343 21.86 -21.81 -3.42
CA TYR A 343 20.39 -21.78 -3.29
C TYR A 343 19.94 -21.78 -1.82
N ILE A 344 20.56 -22.60 -0.98
CA ILE A 344 20.24 -22.72 0.45
C ILE A 344 20.53 -21.41 1.18
N GLU A 345 21.69 -20.82 0.94
CA GLU A 345 22.07 -19.53 1.52
C GLU A 345 21.18 -18.38 1.03
N ARG A 346 20.71 -18.42 -0.22
CA ARG A 346 19.68 -17.51 -0.74
C ARG A 346 18.40 -17.61 0.05
N VAL A 347 17.86 -18.82 0.20
CA VAL A 347 16.62 -19.05 0.96
C VAL A 347 16.80 -18.58 2.40
N LYS A 348 17.93 -18.87 3.04
CA LYS A 348 18.23 -18.40 4.40
C LYS A 348 18.26 -16.87 4.49
N GLY A 349 18.86 -16.19 3.52
CA GLY A 349 18.85 -14.73 3.46
C GLY A 349 17.45 -14.17 3.27
N LEU A 350 16.66 -14.74 2.36
CA LEU A 350 15.27 -14.33 2.15
C LEU A 350 14.40 -14.55 3.38
N LYS A 351 14.59 -15.65 4.12
CA LYS A 351 13.93 -15.92 5.41
C LYS A 351 14.23 -14.81 6.41
N ALA A 352 15.49 -14.42 6.55
CA ALA A 352 15.88 -13.31 7.43
C ALA A 352 15.27 -11.96 7.00
N SER A 353 15.18 -11.70 5.69
CA SER A 353 14.66 -10.44 5.16
C SER A 353 13.12 -10.34 5.14
N PHE A 354 12.41 -11.44 4.92
CA PHE A 354 10.97 -11.45 4.64
C PHE A 354 10.15 -12.34 5.56
N GLY A 355 10.80 -13.12 6.42
CA GLY A 355 10.19 -14.02 7.41
C GLY A 355 10.03 -15.44 6.90
N ASP A 356 10.27 -16.39 7.80
CA ASP A 356 10.33 -17.82 7.51
C ASP A 356 9.08 -18.37 6.85
N THR A 357 7.91 -18.10 7.44
CA THR A 357 6.63 -18.67 7.02
C THR A 357 6.32 -18.42 5.55
N ILE A 358 6.46 -17.16 5.09
CA ILE A 358 6.10 -16.80 3.71
C ILE A 358 7.14 -17.31 2.72
N VAL A 359 8.42 -17.34 3.11
CA VAL A 359 9.49 -17.85 2.24
C VAL A 359 9.37 -19.37 2.09
N ILE A 360 9.03 -20.09 3.15
CA ILE A 360 8.78 -21.55 3.11
C ILE A 360 7.59 -21.85 2.19
N ARG A 361 6.46 -21.14 2.34
CA ARG A 361 5.30 -21.31 1.45
C ARG A 361 5.64 -21.02 0.00
N ALA A 362 6.40 -19.96 -0.27
CA ALA A 362 6.88 -19.64 -1.60
C ALA A 362 7.75 -20.76 -2.21
N VAL A 363 8.67 -21.33 -1.43
CA VAL A 363 9.52 -22.46 -1.87
C VAL A 363 8.67 -23.71 -2.17
N ASN A 364 7.74 -24.06 -1.28
CA ASN A 364 6.84 -25.21 -1.46
C ASN A 364 6.01 -25.08 -2.74
N LYS A 365 5.48 -23.88 -3.01
CA LYS A 365 4.70 -23.59 -4.22
C LYS A 365 5.53 -23.73 -5.50
N ILE A 366 6.82 -23.42 -5.45
CA ILE A 366 7.74 -23.69 -6.57
C ILE A 366 7.91 -25.19 -6.77
N GLU A 367 8.11 -25.97 -5.69
CA GLU A 367 8.23 -27.42 -5.77
C GLU A 367 6.98 -28.07 -6.37
N GLU A 368 5.79 -27.70 -5.89
CA GLU A 368 4.51 -28.23 -6.36
C GLU A 368 4.31 -27.96 -7.86
N ASN A 369 4.61 -26.74 -8.31
CA ASN A 369 4.52 -26.37 -9.73
C ASN A 369 5.52 -27.18 -10.58
N MET A 370 6.72 -27.46 -10.07
CA MET A 370 7.69 -28.31 -10.78
C MET A 370 7.22 -29.77 -10.86
N ARG A 371 6.67 -30.34 -9.79
CA ARG A 371 6.12 -31.71 -9.79
C ARG A 371 4.95 -31.85 -10.75
N GLY A 372 4.01 -30.89 -10.74
CA GLY A 372 2.87 -30.89 -11.66
C GLY A 372 3.26 -30.78 -13.15
N LEU A 373 4.42 -30.20 -13.48
CA LEU A 373 4.98 -30.19 -14.84
C LEU A 373 5.63 -31.53 -15.22
N GLN A 374 6.21 -32.25 -14.25
CA GLN A 374 6.77 -33.59 -14.45
C GLN A 374 5.66 -34.62 -14.74
N ASP A 375 4.56 -34.57 -13.98
CA ASP A 375 3.42 -35.48 -14.15
C ASP A 375 2.68 -35.27 -15.49
N LYS A 376 2.78 -34.08 -16.08
CA LYS A 376 2.17 -33.73 -17.37
C LYS A 376 3.05 -34.02 -18.59
N GLY A 377 4.12 -34.81 -18.45
CA GLY A 377 4.89 -35.36 -19.58
C GLY A 377 5.81 -34.38 -20.31
N SER A 378 6.09 -33.21 -19.73
CA SER A 378 7.09 -32.27 -20.27
C SER A 378 8.49 -32.69 -19.83
N GLY A 379 9.04 -33.72 -20.49
CA GLY A 379 10.30 -34.37 -20.13
C GLY A 379 11.49 -33.41 -20.02
N GLY A 380 11.92 -33.16 -18.79
CA GLY A 380 13.20 -32.58 -18.43
C GLY A 380 13.51 -32.90 -16.98
N VAL A 381 14.42 -33.84 -16.73
CA VAL A 381 14.86 -34.21 -15.37
C VAL A 381 15.61 -33.02 -14.75
N ILE A 382 14.92 -32.19 -13.97
CA ILE A 382 15.56 -31.13 -13.19
C ILE A 382 15.94 -31.70 -11.82
N LYS A 383 17.24 -31.97 -11.62
CA LYS A 383 17.88 -32.45 -10.36
C LYS A 383 17.72 -31.52 -9.13
N LYS A 384 16.84 -30.51 -9.14
CA LYS A 384 16.76 -29.48 -8.08
C LYS A 384 15.93 -29.86 -6.85
N THR A 385 15.11 -30.91 -6.91
CA THR A 385 14.18 -31.27 -5.82
C THR A 385 14.89 -31.53 -4.48
N GLY A 386 16.03 -32.24 -4.49
CA GLY A 386 16.78 -32.53 -3.25
C GLY A 386 17.43 -31.30 -2.59
N VAL A 387 17.78 -30.28 -3.38
CA VAL A 387 18.36 -29.03 -2.86
C VAL A 387 17.27 -28.18 -2.18
N LEU A 388 16.04 -28.22 -2.71
CA LEU A 388 14.89 -27.54 -2.13
C LEU A 388 14.49 -28.15 -0.78
N THR A 389 14.41 -29.48 -0.69
CA THR A 389 14.10 -30.19 0.56
C THR A 389 15.15 -29.92 1.64
N THR A 390 16.43 -29.80 1.26
CA THR A 390 17.54 -29.47 2.17
C THR A 390 17.48 -27.99 2.65
N ALA A 391 17.02 -27.08 1.81
CA ALA A 391 16.79 -25.67 2.18
C ALA A 391 15.63 -25.50 3.18
N LEU A 392 14.67 -26.43 3.17
CA LEU A 392 13.57 -26.47 4.13
C LEU A 392 13.97 -27.15 5.46
N SER A 393 14.75 -28.23 5.40
CA SER A 393 15.17 -29.00 6.59
C SER A 393 16.29 -28.37 7.42
N SER A 394 17.10 -27.49 6.82
CA SER A 394 18.12 -26.70 7.53
C SER A 394 17.53 -25.64 8.49
N SER A 395 16.20 -25.50 8.55
CA SER A 395 15.48 -24.77 9.59
C SER A 395 14.63 -25.75 10.40
N THR A 396 15.08 -26.10 11.60
CA THR A 396 14.25 -26.73 12.62
C THR A 396 13.14 -25.75 13.00
N VAL A 397 11.94 -25.96 12.45
CA VAL A 397 10.70 -25.40 13.00
C VAL A 397 10.03 -26.53 13.75
N LEU A 398 9.95 -26.39 15.07
CA LEU A 398 9.05 -27.19 15.91
C LEU A 398 7.62 -26.97 15.41
N SER A 399 7.04 -27.96 14.73
CA SER A 399 5.60 -27.98 14.53
C SER A 399 4.96 -28.37 15.87
N SER A 400 4.34 -27.42 16.56
CA SER A 400 3.31 -27.73 17.53
C SER A 400 2.14 -28.31 16.74
N GLY A 401 1.94 -29.63 16.86
CA GLY A 401 0.87 -30.35 16.20
C GLY A 401 -0.50 -29.86 16.65
N ALA A 402 -1.31 -29.42 15.67
CA ALA A 402 -2.75 -29.43 15.78
C ALA A 402 -3.27 -30.04 14.47
N THR A 403 -3.46 -31.36 14.48
CA THR A 403 -4.21 -32.07 13.46
C THR A 403 -5.68 -31.69 13.61
N PHE A 404 -6.17 -30.84 12.70
CA PHE A 404 -7.58 -30.52 12.56
C PHE A 404 -8.28 -31.69 11.82
N PHE A 405 -8.73 -32.68 12.60
CA PHE A 405 -9.80 -33.59 12.25
C PHE A 405 -10.75 -33.64 13.45
N GLY A 406 -11.79 -32.81 13.40
CA GLY A 406 -12.97 -32.92 14.25
C GLY A 406 -14.12 -33.36 13.35
N THR A 407 -14.47 -34.63 13.48
CA THR A 407 -15.63 -35.27 12.85
C THR A 407 -16.94 -34.69 13.37
N ASP A 408 -17.94 -34.62 12.48
CA ASP A 408 -19.35 -34.43 12.80
C ASP A 408 -19.83 -35.38 13.91
N ALA A 409 -20.57 -34.85 14.89
CA ALA A 409 -21.67 -35.52 15.60
C ALA A 409 -22.43 -34.51 16.49
N ASP A 410 -23.74 -34.45 16.22
CA ASP A 410 -24.89 -33.94 17.00
C ASP A 410 -25.03 -32.44 17.35
#